data_AF-A0A847TVG1-F1
#
_entry.id   AF-A0A847TVG1-F1
#
_cell.length_a   1.000
_cell.length_b   1.000
_cell.length_c   1.000
_cell.angle_alpha   90.00
_cell.angle_beta   90.00
_cell.angle_gamma   90.00
#
_symmetry.space_group_name_H-M   'P 1'
#
loop_
_entity.id
_entity.type
_entity.pdbx_description
1 polymer ?
#
loop_
_entity_poly.entity_id
_entity_poly.type
_entity_poly.pdbx_seq_one_letter_code
_entity_poly.pdbx_strand_id
1 'polypeptide(L)'
;MAPYQRHHLALLCLVCTSLLCIAVPAGAAPPPRPLCDACGDSFESTAESHGVSVAVTHSNATVTVDNNGSATWVVHNRLSSTEGTTQLRENESLRAAIADRAMWDAELLSANVSGDGVITLRYREADFAEQSIGGTVRTGEFTEAYGYRNLDGLGADRLVVVAPDGMRVGRPIDGATVSDDGQRMTVTELNDGRIVTFVPRETAVGPLLSLLAVGTLLGPVMAVKALAYITLPTAVFTLLIGAAAGGVAWLDWDLKRVRESAGIIFAGVGAVSTVLSFLGATGVLRLGGTVAPLFGGGTSLFVCGIALSQRRIREHTSYQRVVGGAVVGAGIALGATIAAVPMVVSDGSTPPVAALLVLGPVFVLLPAGYAVGHGNRWLAIKTAAIGFVLSMLPVLPVLPTPYGLGVLFIPVVMVSVAAVVIAGLPIFLAGVSLAVPSSDC
;
A
#
# COMPACT_ATOMS: atom_id res chain seq x y z
N MET A 1 23.56 40.58 -19.55
CA MET A 1 22.52 39.52 -19.57
C MET A 1 23.06 38.37 -20.41
N ALA A 2 23.53 37.32 -19.74
CA ALA A 2 24.48 36.36 -20.33
C ALA A 2 23.78 35.14 -20.98
N PRO A 3 24.14 34.77 -22.23
CA PRO A 3 23.55 33.65 -22.98
C PRO A 3 23.94 32.23 -22.48
N TYR A 4 24.83 32.12 -21.50
CA TYR A 4 25.34 30.83 -20.99
C TYR A 4 24.31 30.03 -20.17
N GLN A 5 23.31 30.69 -19.59
CA GLN A 5 22.36 30.06 -18.67
C GLN A 5 21.38 29.09 -19.36
N ARG A 6 21.08 29.30 -20.65
CA ARG A 6 20.16 28.46 -21.43
C ARG A 6 20.80 27.15 -21.90
N HIS A 7 22.11 27.14 -22.13
CA HIS A 7 22.83 25.96 -22.60
C HIS A 7 23.04 24.93 -21.48
N HIS A 8 23.26 25.38 -20.24
CA HIS A 8 23.34 24.48 -19.09
C HIS A 8 22.01 23.78 -18.79
N LEU A 9 20.88 24.48 -18.98
CA LEU A 9 19.55 23.93 -18.71
C LEU A 9 19.13 22.89 -19.77
N ALA A 10 19.48 23.14 -21.04
CA ALA A 10 19.27 22.18 -22.12
C ALA A 10 20.15 20.92 -21.95
N LEU A 11 21.42 21.09 -21.54
CA LEU A 11 22.33 19.96 -21.30
C LEU A 11 21.90 19.13 -20.09
N LEU A 12 21.38 19.77 -19.04
CA LEU A 12 20.84 19.11 -17.86
C LEU A 12 19.55 18.33 -18.18
N CYS A 13 18.64 18.92 -18.97
CA CYS A 13 17.45 18.21 -19.47
C CYS A 13 17.81 17.00 -20.32
N LEU A 14 18.84 17.10 -21.18
CA LEU A 14 19.27 16.03 -22.08
C LEU A 14 20.01 14.90 -21.32
N VAL A 15 20.79 15.24 -20.30
CA VAL A 15 21.38 14.26 -19.36
C VAL A 15 20.28 13.57 -18.53
N CYS A 16 19.29 14.33 -18.02
CA CYS A 16 18.15 13.78 -17.29
C CYS A 16 17.27 12.85 -18.14
N THR A 17 17.03 13.16 -19.43
CA THR A 17 16.27 12.26 -20.33
C THR A 17 17.07 11.05 -20.79
N SER A 18 18.40 11.15 -20.93
CA SER A 18 19.24 10.00 -21.31
C SER A 18 19.40 8.95 -20.20
N LEU A 19 19.33 9.36 -18.93
CA LEU A 19 19.35 8.46 -17.76
C LEU A 19 18.03 7.68 -17.57
N LEU A 20 16.96 8.04 -18.29
CA LEU A 20 15.64 7.41 -18.23
C LEU A 20 15.48 6.16 -19.11
N CYS A 21 16.49 5.82 -19.93
CA CYS A 21 16.44 4.70 -20.89
C CYS A 21 17.42 3.56 -20.55
N ILE A 22 17.52 3.16 -19.29
CA ILE A 22 18.23 1.93 -18.92
C ILE A 22 17.21 0.79 -18.84
N ALA A 23 17.08 0.02 -19.92
CA ALA A 23 16.39 -1.26 -19.90
C ALA A 23 17.29 -2.28 -19.17
N VAL A 24 16.85 -2.77 -18.01
CA VAL A 24 17.53 -3.85 -17.27
C VAL A 24 16.48 -4.75 -16.59
N PRO A 25 16.86 -5.97 -16.22
CA PRO A 25 16.05 -7.15 -16.46
C PRO A 25 14.95 -7.21 -15.40
N ALA A 26 13.74 -7.54 -15.82
CA ALA A 26 12.73 -7.98 -14.88
C ALA A 26 13.29 -9.22 -14.18
N GLY A 27 13.65 -9.10 -12.90
CA GLY A 27 13.82 -10.27 -12.04
C GLY A 27 12.48 -10.99 -12.06
N ALA A 28 12.43 -12.15 -12.73
CA ALA A 28 11.21 -12.93 -12.82
C ALA A 28 10.79 -13.28 -11.39
N ALA A 29 9.64 -12.77 -10.95
CA ALA A 29 9.01 -13.23 -9.73
C ALA A 29 8.85 -14.76 -9.82
N PRO A 30 9.00 -15.50 -8.72
CA PRO A 30 8.68 -16.93 -8.70
C PRO A 30 7.29 -17.14 -9.31
N PRO A 31 7.08 -18.20 -10.12
CA PRO A 31 5.78 -18.44 -10.72
C PRO A 31 4.70 -18.55 -9.62
N PRO A 32 3.46 -18.08 -9.88
CA PRO A 32 2.35 -18.25 -8.96
C PRO A 32 2.16 -19.73 -8.62
N ARG A 33 1.89 -20.04 -7.34
CA ARG A 33 1.61 -21.40 -6.88
C ARG A 33 0.48 -21.42 -5.86
N PRO A 34 -0.37 -22.46 -5.85
CA PRO A 34 -1.39 -22.58 -4.83
C PRO A 34 -0.78 -22.78 -3.44
N LEU A 35 -1.56 -22.50 -2.40
CA LEU A 35 -1.14 -22.76 -1.03
C LEU A 35 -0.94 -24.27 -0.74
N CYS A 36 -1.82 -25.13 -1.27
CA CYS A 36 -1.64 -26.58 -1.23
C CYS A 36 -1.17 -27.09 -2.60
N ASP A 37 0.13 -27.28 -2.76
CA ASP A 37 0.73 -27.87 -3.97
C ASP A 37 0.31 -29.34 -4.18
N ALA A 38 0.02 -30.07 -3.10
CA ALA A 38 -0.36 -31.48 -3.17
C ALA A 38 -1.86 -31.70 -3.42
N CYS A 39 -2.60 -30.64 -3.72
CA CYS A 39 -4.05 -30.65 -3.89
C CYS A 39 -4.45 -30.45 -5.36
N GLY A 40 -5.61 -31.00 -5.73
CA GLY A 40 -6.25 -30.76 -7.03
C GLY A 40 -5.32 -30.96 -8.24
N ASP A 41 -5.37 -30.01 -9.17
CA ASP A 41 -4.66 -30.02 -10.45
C ASP A 41 -3.12 -30.12 -10.30
N SER A 42 -2.56 -29.57 -9.22
CA SER A 42 -1.11 -29.63 -8.97
C SER A 42 -0.64 -31.06 -8.66
N PHE A 43 -1.48 -31.84 -7.97
CA PHE A 43 -1.26 -33.27 -7.78
C PHE A 43 -1.39 -34.05 -9.09
N GLU A 44 -2.40 -33.72 -9.92
CA GLU A 44 -2.59 -34.36 -11.23
C GLU A 44 -1.37 -34.17 -12.13
N SER A 45 -0.87 -32.93 -12.23
CA SER A 45 0.31 -32.60 -13.02
C SER A 45 1.56 -33.33 -12.53
N THR A 46 1.72 -33.42 -11.20
CA THR A 46 2.82 -34.17 -10.60
C THR A 46 2.73 -35.66 -10.92
N ALA A 47 1.54 -36.26 -10.83
CA ALA A 47 1.33 -37.67 -11.17
C ALA A 47 1.57 -37.94 -12.67
N GLU A 48 1.11 -37.04 -13.55
CA GLU A 48 1.32 -37.14 -15.00
C GLU A 48 2.82 -37.09 -15.36
N SER A 49 3.61 -36.25 -14.68
CA SER A 49 5.07 -36.20 -14.85
C SER A 49 5.79 -37.51 -14.48
N HIS A 50 5.12 -38.36 -13.69
CA HIS A 50 5.56 -39.71 -13.33
C HIS A 50 4.85 -40.81 -14.15
N GLY A 51 4.14 -40.44 -15.22
CA GLY A 51 3.48 -41.36 -16.14
C GLY A 51 2.17 -41.95 -15.60
N VAL A 52 1.56 -41.35 -14.58
CA VAL A 52 0.29 -41.80 -14.00
C VAL A 52 -0.81 -40.79 -14.28
N SER A 53 -1.81 -41.18 -15.07
CA SER A 53 -2.97 -40.32 -15.35
C SER A 53 -4.05 -40.49 -14.28
N VAL A 54 -4.25 -39.43 -13.50
CA VAL A 54 -5.31 -39.31 -12.48
C VAL A 54 -6.04 -37.99 -12.65
N ALA A 55 -7.30 -37.98 -12.25
CA ALA A 55 -8.10 -36.77 -12.15
C ALA A 55 -8.71 -36.68 -10.74
N VAL A 56 -8.53 -35.55 -10.09
CA VAL A 56 -8.99 -35.19 -8.76
C VAL A 56 -10.33 -34.49 -8.91
N THR A 57 -11.37 -35.11 -8.36
CA THR A 57 -12.73 -34.53 -8.40
C THR A 57 -13.03 -33.63 -7.21
N HIS A 58 -12.39 -33.89 -6.08
CA HIS A 58 -12.53 -33.11 -4.86
C HIS A 58 -11.21 -33.14 -4.09
N SER A 59 -10.83 -32.01 -3.52
CA SER A 59 -9.62 -31.87 -2.71
C SER A 59 -9.89 -31.15 -1.39
N ASN A 60 -9.55 -31.80 -0.28
CA ASN A 60 -9.65 -31.24 1.06
C ASN A 60 -8.31 -31.33 1.77
N ALA A 61 -7.86 -30.23 2.35
CA ALA A 61 -6.64 -30.19 3.17
C ALA A 61 -6.96 -29.77 4.61
N THR A 62 -6.28 -30.40 5.57
CA THR A 62 -6.29 -29.99 6.98
C THR A 62 -4.87 -29.73 7.44
N VAL A 63 -4.63 -28.54 8.00
CA VAL A 63 -3.36 -28.13 8.58
C VAL A 63 -3.53 -28.04 10.08
N THR A 64 -2.76 -28.82 10.83
CA THR A 64 -2.71 -28.71 12.29
C THR A 64 -1.42 -28.02 12.67
N VAL A 65 -1.53 -26.83 13.24
CA VAL A 65 -0.37 -26.02 13.63
C VAL A 65 0.05 -26.41 15.04
N ASP A 66 1.33 -26.65 15.24
CA ASP A 66 1.93 -26.98 16.53
C ASP A 66 2.43 -25.71 17.25
N ASN A 67 2.61 -25.82 18.57
CA ASN A 67 3.07 -24.71 19.41
C ASN A 67 4.51 -24.25 19.09
N ASN A 68 5.33 -25.13 18.51
CA ASN A 68 6.70 -24.82 18.07
C ASN A 68 6.75 -24.10 16.71
N GLY A 69 5.61 -23.97 16.01
CA GLY A 69 5.56 -23.37 14.67
C GLY A 69 5.51 -24.38 13.52
N SER A 70 5.77 -25.67 13.76
CA SER A 70 5.58 -26.69 12.72
C SER A 70 4.11 -26.88 12.41
N ALA A 71 3.82 -27.46 11.26
CA ALA A 71 2.47 -27.89 10.92
C ALA A 71 2.46 -29.29 10.32
N THR A 72 1.41 -30.03 10.65
CA THR A 72 1.08 -31.30 9.99
C THR A 72 -0.03 -31.06 8.99
N TRP A 73 0.24 -31.32 7.72
CA TRP A 73 -0.73 -31.30 6.65
C TRP A 73 -1.32 -32.69 6.44
N VAL A 74 -2.62 -32.75 6.23
CA VAL A 74 -3.35 -33.95 5.81
C VAL A 74 -4.20 -33.60 4.60
N VAL A 75 -3.78 -34.06 3.43
CA VAL A 75 -4.44 -33.81 2.15
C VAL A 75 -5.23 -35.04 1.74
N HIS A 76 -6.46 -34.82 1.29
CA HIS A 76 -7.35 -35.84 0.75
C HIS A 76 -7.76 -35.43 -0.67
N ASN A 77 -7.30 -36.18 -1.67
CA ASN A 77 -7.74 -36.02 -3.06
C ASN A 77 -8.59 -37.21 -3.46
N ARG A 78 -9.80 -36.96 -3.96
CA ARG A 78 -10.69 -37.99 -4.48
C ARG A 78 -10.46 -38.20 -5.97
N LEU A 79 -9.93 -39.36 -6.33
CA LEU A 79 -9.56 -39.69 -7.70
C LEU A 79 -10.73 -40.32 -8.47
N SER A 80 -10.93 -39.94 -9.74
CA SER A 80 -11.95 -40.53 -10.62
C SER A 80 -11.38 -41.58 -11.59
N SER A 81 -10.08 -41.54 -11.88
CA SER A 81 -9.39 -42.49 -12.77
C SER A 81 -9.23 -43.85 -12.09
N THR A 82 -9.88 -44.90 -12.60
CA THR A 82 -9.78 -46.25 -12.03
C THR A 82 -8.42 -46.90 -12.24
N GLU A 83 -7.80 -46.72 -13.40
CA GLU A 83 -6.48 -47.29 -13.73
C GLU A 83 -5.36 -46.63 -12.92
N GLY A 84 -5.25 -45.29 -12.97
CA GLY A 84 -4.23 -44.55 -12.22
C GLY A 84 -4.38 -44.73 -10.70
N THR A 85 -5.60 -44.78 -10.19
CA THR A 85 -5.85 -45.08 -8.76
C THR A 85 -5.40 -46.48 -8.38
N THR A 86 -5.64 -47.48 -9.24
CA THR A 86 -5.21 -48.86 -8.99
C THR A 86 -3.68 -48.96 -9.00
N GLN A 87 -3.03 -48.31 -9.96
CA GLN A 87 -1.57 -48.24 -10.03
C GLN A 87 -0.96 -47.58 -8.79
N LEU A 88 -1.52 -46.45 -8.33
CA LEU A 88 -1.07 -45.79 -7.10
C LEU A 88 -1.34 -46.64 -5.85
N ARG A 89 -2.39 -47.47 -5.85
CA ARG A 89 -2.71 -48.37 -4.72
C ARG A 89 -1.73 -49.53 -4.64
N GLU A 90 -1.45 -50.17 -5.77
CA GLU A 90 -0.60 -51.37 -5.85
C GLU A 90 0.90 -51.05 -5.76
N ASN A 91 1.33 -49.88 -6.26
CA ASN A 91 2.73 -49.49 -6.28
C ASN A 91 3.03 -48.41 -5.24
N GLU A 92 3.44 -48.85 -4.05
CA GLU A 92 3.83 -47.96 -2.95
C GLU A 92 5.02 -47.05 -3.30
N SER A 93 6.03 -47.58 -3.99
CA SER A 93 7.23 -46.80 -4.34
C SER A 93 6.90 -45.64 -5.29
N LEU A 94 6.03 -45.88 -6.27
CA LEU A 94 5.54 -44.86 -7.20
C LEU A 94 4.66 -43.84 -6.48
N ARG A 95 3.74 -44.30 -5.62
CA ARG A 95 2.89 -43.44 -4.80
C ARG A 95 3.72 -42.52 -3.90
N ALA A 96 4.73 -43.05 -3.22
CA ALA A 96 5.63 -42.27 -2.38
C ALA A 96 6.44 -41.25 -3.20
N ALA A 97 6.96 -41.64 -4.37
CA ALA A 97 7.72 -40.73 -5.23
C ALA A 97 6.88 -39.56 -5.76
N ILE A 98 5.62 -39.82 -6.14
CA ILE A 98 4.67 -38.77 -6.55
C ILE A 98 4.33 -37.87 -5.36
N ALA A 99 3.99 -38.47 -4.22
CA ALA A 99 3.63 -37.73 -3.01
C ALA A 99 4.78 -36.86 -2.49
N ASP A 100 6.01 -37.34 -2.51
CA ASP A 100 7.20 -36.60 -2.07
C ASP A 100 7.43 -35.33 -2.90
N ARG A 101 7.14 -35.38 -4.20
CA ARG A 101 7.23 -34.20 -5.08
C ARG A 101 5.99 -33.33 -5.11
N ALA A 102 4.86 -33.84 -4.65
CA ALA A 102 3.59 -33.12 -4.73
C ALA A 102 3.52 -31.93 -3.78
N MET A 103 4.32 -31.89 -2.70
CA MET A 103 4.36 -30.74 -1.79
C MET A 103 5.77 -30.20 -1.67
N TRP A 104 5.95 -28.90 -1.90
CA TRP A 104 7.24 -28.26 -1.70
C TRP A 104 7.48 -27.90 -0.24
N ASP A 105 8.75 -27.87 0.17
CA ASP A 105 9.19 -27.43 1.51
C ASP A 105 8.54 -28.18 2.69
N ALA A 106 8.03 -29.39 2.45
CA ALA A 106 7.41 -30.23 3.46
C ALA A 106 7.94 -31.67 3.38
N GLU A 107 8.16 -32.29 4.54
CA GLU A 107 8.61 -33.68 4.66
C GLU A 107 7.40 -34.62 4.51
N LEU A 108 7.44 -35.56 3.56
CA LEU A 108 6.42 -36.59 3.44
C LEU A 108 6.49 -37.56 4.63
N LEU A 109 5.38 -37.65 5.39
CA LEU A 109 5.25 -38.60 6.49
C LEU A 109 4.60 -39.91 6.06
N SER A 110 3.58 -39.84 5.19
CA SER A 110 2.89 -41.02 4.69
C SER A 110 2.04 -40.70 3.46
N ALA A 111 1.93 -41.66 2.55
CA ALA A 111 1.01 -41.61 1.41
C ALA A 111 0.23 -42.93 1.29
N ASN A 112 -1.10 -42.86 1.29
CA ASN A 112 -1.96 -44.03 1.18
C ASN A 112 -3.12 -43.78 0.23
N VAL A 113 -3.60 -44.83 -0.45
CA VAL A 113 -4.78 -44.78 -1.33
C VAL A 113 -5.83 -45.74 -0.79
N SER A 114 -6.99 -45.22 -0.43
CA SER A 114 -8.10 -46.02 0.07
C SER A 114 -8.80 -46.83 -1.04
N GLY A 115 -9.62 -47.79 -0.65
CA GLY A 115 -10.38 -48.64 -1.59
C GLY A 115 -11.41 -47.85 -2.43
N ASP A 116 -11.95 -46.78 -1.88
CA ASP A 116 -12.88 -45.84 -2.52
C ASP A 116 -12.20 -44.76 -3.38
N GLY A 117 -10.87 -44.85 -3.55
CA GLY A 117 -10.12 -43.99 -4.48
C GLY A 117 -9.74 -42.62 -3.91
N VAL A 118 -9.63 -42.50 -2.59
CA VAL A 118 -9.12 -41.29 -1.94
C VAL A 118 -7.65 -41.48 -1.62
N ILE A 119 -6.79 -40.64 -2.19
CA ILE A 119 -5.38 -40.57 -1.77
C ILE A 119 -5.27 -39.63 -0.58
N THR A 120 -4.69 -40.14 0.51
CA THR A 120 -4.39 -39.41 1.73
C THR A 120 -2.89 -39.20 1.83
N LEU A 121 -2.47 -37.95 1.86
CA LEU A 121 -1.07 -37.54 1.96
C LEU A 121 -0.87 -36.80 3.27
N ARG A 122 0.18 -37.16 4.02
CA ARG A 122 0.55 -36.46 5.26
C ARG A 122 1.93 -35.87 5.12
N TYR A 123 2.05 -34.59 5.44
CA TYR A 123 3.32 -33.88 5.43
C TYR A 123 3.59 -33.18 6.75
N ARG A 124 4.87 -32.94 7.03
CA ARG A 124 5.32 -32.04 8.09
C ARG A 124 6.02 -30.85 7.45
N GLU A 125 5.53 -29.66 7.71
CA GLU A 125 6.20 -28.40 7.35
C GLU A 125 6.81 -27.82 8.63
N ALA A 126 8.13 -27.66 8.64
CA ALA A 126 8.84 -27.27 9.87
C ALA A 126 8.59 -25.81 10.25
N ASP A 127 8.43 -24.94 9.25
CA ASP A 127 8.43 -23.48 9.39
C ASP A 127 7.10 -22.85 8.93
N PHE A 128 5.97 -23.54 9.13
CA PHE A 128 4.65 -23.02 8.73
C PHE A 128 4.20 -21.79 9.53
N ALA A 129 4.63 -21.69 10.78
CA ALA A 129 4.28 -20.61 11.70
C ALA A 129 5.45 -20.26 12.63
N GLU A 130 5.41 -19.05 13.19
CA GLU A 130 6.40 -18.55 14.13
C GLU A 130 5.77 -18.23 15.48
N GLN A 131 6.51 -18.50 16.55
CA GLN A 131 6.16 -17.99 17.87
C GLN A 131 6.33 -16.47 17.94
N SER A 132 5.44 -15.80 18.68
CA SER A 132 5.42 -14.36 18.87
C SER A 132 5.07 -13.98 20.32
N ILE A 133 4.89 -12.69 20.57
CA ILE A 133 4.76 -12.12 21.92
C ILE A 133 3.59 -12.73 22.68
N GLY A 134 3.79 -12.97 23.98
CA GLY A 134 2.74 -13.43 24.88
C GLY A 134 2.27 -14.86 24.61
N GLY A 135 3.15 -15.69 24.05
CA GLY A 135 2.83 -17.08 23.71
C GLY A 135 1.84 -17.16 22.55
N THR A 136 1.84 -16.19 21.64
CA THR A 136 1.05 -16.27 20.41
C THR A 136 1.84 -17.01 19.33
N VAL A 137 1.13 -17.59 18.37
CA VAL A 137 1.71 -18.16 17.15
C VAL A 137 1.13 -17.42 15.96
N ARG A 138 1.91 -17.12 14.94
CA ARG A 138 1.45 -16.41 13.74
C ARG A 138 1.97 -17.12 12.49
N THR A 139 1.23 -17.03 11.40
CA THR A 139 1.66 -17.56 10.10
C THR A 139 1.46 -16.51 9.01
N GLY A 140 2.49 -16.34 8.18
CA GLY A 140 2.50 -15.49 6.99
C GLY A 140 2.16 -16.23 5.71
N GLU A 141 1.91 -17.56 5.77
CA GLU A 141 1.76 -18.42 4.59
C GLU A 141 0.57 -18.04 3.70
N PHE A 142 -0.40 -17.32 4.26
CA PHE A 142 -1.59 -16.88 3.55
C PHE A 142 -1.44 -15.52 2.89
N THR A 143 -0.26 -14.89 2.84
CA THR A 143 -0.09 -13.57 2.22
C THR A 143 1.09 -13.51 1.27
N GLU A 144 0.87 -12.88 0.12
CA GLU A 144 1.93 -12.56 -0.85
C GLU A 144 2.79 -11.37 -0.40
N ALA A 145 2.19 -10.51 0.42
CA ALA A 145 2.91 -9.40 1.01
C ALA A 145 4.05 -9.98 1.86
N TYR A 146 5.23 -9.36 1.76
CA TYR A 146 6.43 -9.71 2.53
C TYR A 146 7.28 -10.88 1.99
N GLY A 147 6.98 -11.37 0.78
CA GLY A 147 7.93 -12.18 0.00
C GLY A 147 8.01 -13.66 0.38
N TYR A 148 6.99 -14.18 1.06
CA TYR A 148 6.92 -15.59 1.46
C TYR A 148 6.51 -16.50 0.30
N ARG A 149 5.42 -16.18 -0.43
CA ARG A 149 4.93 -16.96 -1.59
C ARG A 149 4.22 -16.06 -2.63
N ASN A 150 4.23 -16.43 -3.91
CA ASN A 150 3.37 -15.83 -4.96
C ASN A 150 2.17 -16.77 -5.12
N LEU A 151 0.99 -16.39 -4.62
CA LEU A 151 -0.09 -17.34 -4.35
C LEU A 151 -1.13 -17.36 -5.49
N ASP A 152 -1.44 -18.54 -6.01
CA ASP A 152 -2.51 -18.76 -6.99
C ASP A 152 -3.68 -19.51 -6.36
N GLY A 153 -4.29 -18.86 -5.36
CA GLY A 153 -5.40 -19.41 -4.60
C GLY A 153 -5.00 -20.53 -3.61
N LEU A 154 -5.99 -21.32 -3.19
CA LEU A 154 -5.80 -22.36 -2.17
C LEU A 154 -5.19 -23.66 -2.71
N GLY A 155 -5.45 -23.99 -3.99
CA GLY A 155 -5.15 -25.32 -4.57
C GLY A 155 -6.09 -26.44 -4.13
N ALA A 156 -7.03 -26.17 -3.23
CA ALA A 156 -7.99 -27.14 -2.70
C ALA A 156 -9.40 -26.52 -2.65
N ASP A 157 -10.43 -27.36 -2.71
CA ASP A 157 -11.82 -26.91 -2.57
C ASP A 157 -12.10 -26.41 -1.15
N ARG A 158 -11.41 -27.01 -0.18
CA ARG A 158 -11.55 -26.66 1.23
C ARG A 158 -10.26 -26.90 2.00
N LEU A 159 -9.84 -25.87 2.70
CA LEU A 159 -8.73 -25.90 3.65
C LEU A 159 -9.25 -25.68 5.07
N VAL A 160 -8.87 -26.56 5.99
CA VAL A 160 -9.14 -26.39 7.42
C VAL A 160 -7.82 -26.16 8.13
N VAL A 161 -7.71 -25.07 8.88
CA VAL A 161 -6.54 -24.80 9.73
C VAL A 161 -6.95 -24.90 11.18
N VAL A 162 -6.25 -25.77 11.91
CA VAL A 162 -6.45 -26.03 13.33
C VAL A 162 -5.37 -25.30 14.11
N ALA A 163 -5.81 -24.46 15.05
CA ALA A 163 -4.94 -23.73 15.96
C ALA A 163 -4.15 -24.70 16.87
N PRO A 164 -2.98 -24.27 17.38
CA PRO A 164 -2.22 -25.06 18.34
C PRO A 164 -3.00 -25.40 19.60
N ASP A 165 -2.60 -26.50 20.24
CA ASP A 165 -3.18 -26.93 21.51
C ASP A 165 -3.13 -25.81 22.55
N GLY A 166 -4.28 -25.52 23.17
CA GLY A 166 -4.45 -24.43 24.13
C GLY A 166 -4.64 -23.04 23.50
N MET A 167 -4.66 -22.93 22.17
CA MET A 167 -4.90 -21.69 21.44
C MET A 167 -6.24 -21.68 20.72
N ARG A 168 -6.61 -20.49 20.25
CA ARG A 168 -7.73 -20.23 19.35
C ARG A 168 -7.29 -19.27 18.25
N VAL A 169 -8.01 -19.26 17.14
CA VAL A 169 -7.82 -18.29 16.06
C VAL A 169 -8.12 -16.88 16.60
N GLY A 170 -7.09 -16.04 16.64
CA GLY A 170 -7.19 -14.64 17.09
C GLY A 170 -7.56 -13.71 15.95
N ARG A 171 -6.90 -13.89 14.80
CA ARG A 171 -7.19 -13.17 13.56
C ARG A 171 -7.30 -14.20 12.41
N PRO A 172 -8.51 -14.51 11.91
CA PRO A 172 -8.69 -15.43 10.79
C PRO A 172 -8.32 -14.76 9.45
N ILE A 173 -8.42 -15.48 8.35
CA ILE A 173 -8.42 -14.93 6.99
C ILE A 173 -9.78 -14.30 6.69
N ASP A 174 -9.83 -13.30 5.82
CA ASP A 174 -11.10 -12.73 5.39
C ASP A 174 -11.91 -13.74 4.56
N GLY A 175 -13.20 -13.86 4.84
CA GLY A 175 -14.06 -14.87 4.23
C GLY A 175 -13.96 -16.27 4.86
N ALA A 176 -13.07 -16.49 5.83
CA ALA A 176 -12.97 -17.78 6.53
C ALA A 176 -14.08 -17.96 7.58
N THR A 177 -14.60 -19.18 7.69
CA THR A 177 -15.55 -19.57 8.73
C THR A 177 -14.78 -20.15 9.93
N VAL A 178 -14.92 -19.52 11.09
CA VAL A 178 -14.30 -20.00 12.35
C VAL A 178 -15.31 -20.84 13.12
N SER A 179 -14.88 -21.98 13.67
CA SER A 179 -15.70 -22.84 14.52
C SER A 179 -16.11 -22.17 15.83
N ASP A 180 -17.19 -22.63 16.45
CA ASP A 180 -17.74 -22.07 17.71
C ASP A 180 -16.73 -22.13 18.87
N ASP A 181 -15.86 -23.14 18.88
CA ASP A 181 -14.78 -23.30 19.86
C ASP A 181 -13.57 -22.40 19.58
N GLY A 182 -13.56 -21.71 18.43
CA GLY A 182 -12.49 -20.85 17.96
C GLY A 182 -11.22 -21.58 17.51
N GLN A 183 -11.20 -22.91 17.48
CA GLN A 183 -9.98 -23.67 17.21
C GLN A 183 -9.72 -23.93 15.73
N ARG A 184 -10.76 -23.90 14.89
CA ARG A 184 -10.65 -24.24 13.47
C ARG A 184 -11.10 -23.06 12.64
N MET A 185 -10.33 -22.71 11.63
CA MET A 185 -10.80 -21.85 10.54
C MET A 185 -10.90 -22.68 9.27
N THR A 186 -12.02 -22.53 8.55
CA THR A 186 -12.26 -23.16 7.25
C THR A 186 -12.19 -22.09 6.18
N VAL A 187 -11.44 -22.34 5.13
CA VAL A 187 -11.21 -21.46 3.99
C VAL A 187 -11.58 -22.22 2.72
N THR A 188 -12.41 -21.62 1.88
CA THR A 188 -12.81 -22.20 0.58
C THR A 188 -12.35 -21.36 -0.60
N GLU A 189 -12.04 -20.08 -0.37
CA GLU A 189 -11.48 -19.18 -1.35
C GLU A 189 -10.42 -18.31 -0.68
N LEU A 190 -9.32 -18.04 -1.38
CA LEU A 190 -8.26 -17.12 -0.95
C LEU A 190 -8.19 -15.95 -1.93
N ASN A 191 -8.90 -14.87 -1.59
CA ASN A 191 -8.98 -13.67 -2.43
C ASN A 191 -7.95 -12.61 -1.99
N ASP A 192 -7.88 -12.32 -0.68
CA ASP A 192 -6.95 -11.35 -0.10
C ASP A 192 -6.17 -11.99 1.05
N GLY A 193 -4.87 -12.14 0.84
CA GLY A 193 -3.99 -12.82 1.77
C GLY A 193 -3.62 -12.00 3.01
N ARG A 194 -3.69 -12.60 4.22
CA ARG A 194 -3.40 -11.91 5.49
C ARG A 194 -2.62 -12.79 6.47
N ILE A 195 -1.84 -12.16 7.35
CA ILE A 195 -1.22 -12.81 8.50
C ILE A 195 -2.31 -13.34 9.45
N VAL A 196 -2.28 -14.65 9.69
CA VAL A 196 -3.15 -15.33 10.64
C VAL A 196 -2.44 -15.39 11.99
N THR A 197 -3.21 -15.23 13.07
CA THR A 197 -2.66 -15.33 14.44
C THR A 197 -3.48 -16.28 15.29
N PHE A 198 -2.79 -17.05 16.11
CA PHE A 198 -3.32 -17.92 17.14
C PHE A 198 -2.95 -17.34 18.51
N VAL A 199 -3.94 -17.25 19.38
CA VAL A 199 -3.81 -16.62 20.70
C VAL A 199 -4.20 -17.61 21.79
N PRO A 200 -3.57 -17.55 22.98
CA PRO A 200 -3.95 -18.41 24.10
C PRO A 200 -5.43 -18.29 24.45
N ARG A 201 -6.10 -19.43 24.63
CA ARG A 201 -7.57 -19.50 24.78
C ARG A 201 -8.07 -18.75 26.03
N GLU A 202 -7.35 -18.90 27.14
CA GLU A 202 -7.72 -18.36 28.46
C GLU A 202 -7.38 -16.88 28.68
N THR A 203 -6.87 -16.19 27.65
CA THR A 203 -6.34 -14.83 27.80
C THR A 203 -7.32 -13.77 27.29
N ALA A 204 -7.80 -12.92 28.20
CA ALA A 204 -8.69 -11.80 27.88
C ALA A 204 -8.05 -10.72 26.98
N VAL A 205 -6.71 -10.62 27.00
CA VAL A 205 -5.94 -9.70 26.15
C VAL A 205 -5.57 -10.28 24.78
N GLY A 206 -6.17 -11.41 24.37
CA GLY A 206 -5.92 -12.06 23.08
C GLY A 206 -5.95 -11.12 21.86
N PRO A 207 -6.94 -10.23 21.69
CA PRO A 207 -6.96 -9.26 20.59
C PRO A 207 -5.76 -8.31 20.58
N LEU A 208 -5.31 -7.85 21.76
CA LEU A 208 -4.13 -7.00 21.88
C LEU A 208 -2.85 -7.78 21.55
N LEU A 209 -2.75 -9.03 22.00
CA LEU A 209 -1.61 -9.90 21.67
C LEU A 209 -1.54 -10.21 20.17
N SER A 210 -2.68 -10.44 19.51
CA SER A 210 -2.75 -10.59 18.05
C SER A 210 -2.25 -9.33 17.34
N LEU A 211 -2.68 -8.14 17.77
CA LEU A 211 -2.19 -6.87 17.21
C LEU A 211 -0.69 -6.69 17.42
N LEU A 212 -0.16 -7.04 18.60
CA LEU A 212 1.27 -6.97 18.89
C LEU A 212 2.06 -7.99 18.07
N ALA A 213 1.55 -9.21 17.87
CA ALA A 213 2.19 -10.25 17.08
C ALA A 213 2.31 -9.85 15.61
N VAL A 214 1.28 -9.22 15.04
CA VAL A 214 1.36 -8.63 13.70
C VAL A 214 2.27 -7.41 13.70
N GLY A 215 2.14 -6.54 14.70
CA GLY A 215 2.90 -5.31 14.85
C GLY A 215 4.40 -5.52 14.99
N THR A 216 4.86 -6.64 15.57
CA THR A 216 6.30 -6.96 15.68
C THR A 216 6.88 -7.53 14.40
N LEU A 217 6.06 -8.18 13.57
CA LEU A 217 6.49 -8.58 12.22
C LEU A 217 6.63 -7.35 11.33
N LEU A 218 5.59 -6.51 11.33
CA LEU A 218 5.49 -5.37 10.42
C LEU A 218 6.25 -4.15 10.94
N GLY A 219 6.46 -4.04 12.25
CA GLY A 219 7.05 -2.88 12.92
C GLY A 219 8.42 -2.51 12.37
N PRO A 220 9.40 -3.44 12.29
CA PRO A 220 10.71 -3.16 11.73
C PRO A 220 10.63 -2.73 10.26
N VAL A 221 9.83 -3.42 9.43
CA VAL A 221 9.66 -3.08 8.01
C VAL A 221 9.03 -1.70 7.85
N MET A 222 7.99 -1.40 8.61
CA MET A 222 7.30 -0.11 8.62
C MET A 222 8.20 1.01 9.18
N ALA A 223 9.06 0.70 10.15
CA ALA A 223 10.04 1.65 10.67
C ALA A 223 11.10 2.00 9.62
N VAL A 224 11.61 1.00 8.88
CA VAL A 224 12.54 1.25 7.77
C VAL A 224 11.83 2.01 6.64
N LYS A 225 10.59 1.65 6.28
CA LYS A 225 9.79 2.42 5.31
C LYS A 225 9.58 3.86 5.80
N ALA A 226 9.26 4.07 7.07
CA ALA A 226 9.09 5.41 7.64
C ALA A 226 10.41 6.19 7.59
N LEU A 227 11.53 5.55 7.92
CA LEU A 227 12.85 6.18 7.80
C LEU A 227 13.12 6.60 6.34
N ALA A 228 12.97 5.69 5.39
CA ALA A 228 13.27 5.94 3.98
C ALA A 228 12.31 6.94 3.30
N TYR A 229 11.00 6.81 3.53
CA TYR A 229 9.97 7.55 2.79
C TYR A 229 9.32 8.70 3.57
N ILE A 230 9.54 8.81 4.88
CA ILE A 230 9.06 9.94 5.67
C ILE A 230 10.23 10.86 6.01
N THR A 231 11.28 10.39 6.66
CA THR A 231 12.29 11.30 7.24
C THR A 231 13.05 12.10 6.17
N LEU A 232 13.56 11.43 5.15
CA LEU A 232 14.37 12.06 4.10
C LEU A 232 13.54 12.98 3.18
N PRO A 233 12.34 12.57 2.70
CA PRO A 233 11.40 13.47 2.03
C PRO A 233 10.95 14.66 2.88
N THR A 234 10.68 14.46 4.18
CA THR A 234 10.32 15.56 5.10
C THR A 234 11.47 16.56 5.24
N ALA A 235 12.71 16.08 5.34
CA ALA A 235 13.89 16.94 5.42
C ALA A 235 14.04 17.81 4.16
N VAL A 236 13.84 17.24 2.97
CA VAL A 236 13.89 18.01 1.72
C VAL A 236 12.70 18.95 1.60
N PHE A 237 11.48 18.51 1.94
CA PHE A 237 10.30 19.37 1.94
C PHE A 237 10.53 20.60 2.83
N THR A 238 10.93 20.39 4.09
CA THR A 238 11.19 21.48 5.05
C THR A 238 12.36 22.37 4.65
N LEU A 239 13.41 21.82 4.04
CA LEU A 239 14.53 22.60 3.48
C LEU A 239 14.06 23.52 2.35
N LEU A 240 13.21 23.01 1.44
CA LEU A 240 12.63 23.81 0.37
C LEU A 240 11.69 24.91 0.90
N ILE A 241 10.90 24.63 1.94
CA ILE A 241 10.10 25.67 2.63
C ILE A 241 10.98 26.71 3.30
N GLY A 242 12.08 26.29 3.95
CA GLY A 242 13.07 27.19 4.51
C GLY A 242 13.70 28.10 3.44
N ALA A 243 14.06 27.54 2.29
CA ALA A 243 14.57 28.29 1.14
C ALA A 243 13.53 29.27 0.58
N ALA A 244 12.27 28.85 0.42
CA ALA A 244 11.17 29.71 -0.01
C ALA A 244 10.92 30.86 0.98
N ALA A 245 10.92 30.58 2.29
CA ALA A 245 10.80 31.60 3.33
C ALA A 245 11.96 32.60 3.32
N GLY A 246 13.18 32.12 3.06
CA GLY A 246 14.36 32.97 2.86
C GLY A 246 14.22 33.85 1.61
N GLY A 247 13.75 33.28 0.50
CA GLY A 247 13.50 34.00 -0.75
C GLY A 247 12.45 35.10 -0.60
N VAL A 248 11.34 34.83 0.10
CA VAL A 248 10.32 35.85 0.39
C VAL A 248 10.90 37.02 1.18
N ALA A 249 11.77 36.76 2.16
CA ALA A 249 12.40 37.81 2.95
C ALA A 249 13.46 38.61 2.17
N TRP A 250 14.04 38.02 1.12
CA TRP A 250 15.09 38.66 0.33
C TRP A 250 14.55 39.47 -0.87
N LEU A 251 13.45 39.04 -1.50
CA LEU A 251 12.98 39.61 -2.78
C LEU A 251 12.02 40.81 -2.66
N ASP A 252 11.72 41.31 -1.46
CA ASP A 252 10.80 42.44 -1.19
C ASP A 252 9.51 42.42 -2.05
N TRP A 253 8.80 41.28 -1.99
CA TRP A 253 7.59 41.05 -2.79
C TRP A 253 6.45 42.01 -2.43
N ASP A 254 5.72 42.50 -3.43
CA ASP A 254 4.45 43.24 -3.24
C ASP A 254 3.33 42.29 -2.81
N LEU A 255 3.37 41.88 -1.54
CA LEU A 255 2.43 40.95 -0.93
C LEU A 255 0.99 41.49 -0.88
N LYS A 256 0.79 42.82 -0.99
CA LYS A 256 -0.55 43.43 -1.04
C LYS A 256 -1.27 43.08 -2.34
N ARG A 257 -0.59 43.23 -3.48
CA ARG A 257 -1.14 42.84 -4.79
C ARG A 257 -1.44 41.34 -4.87
N VAL A 258 -0.57 40.52 -4.29
CA VAL A 258 -0.77 39.06 -4.18
C VAL A 258 -2.02 38.75 -3.34
N ARG A 259 -2.20 39.42 -2.19
CA ARG A 259 -3.37 39.24 -1.32
C ARG A 259 -4.70 39.56 -1.99
N GLU A 260 -4.73 40.60 -2.81
CA GLU A 260 -5.93 41.03 -3.55
C GLU A 260 -6.27 40.11 -4.71
N SER A 261 -5.25 39.56 -5.38
CA SER A 261 -5.42 38.68 -6.55
C SER A 261 -5.52 37.19 -6.20
N ALA A 262 -5.09 36.78 -5.00
CA ALA A 262 -5.00 35.38 -4.60
C ALA A 262 -6.33 34.61 -4.77
N GLY A 263 -7.44 35.17 -4.31
CA GLY A 263 -8.76 34.52 -4.42
C GLY A 263 -9.17 34.26 -5.88
N ILE A 264 -8.94 35.23 -6.77
CA ILE A 264 -9.26 35.14 -8.20
C ILE A 264 -8.32 34.13 -8.89
N ILE A 265 -7.03 34.14 -8.55
CA ILE A 265 -6.04 33.23 -9.12
C ILE A 265 -6.33 31.78 -8.70
N PHE A 266 -6.64 31.50 -7.44
CA PHE A 266 -6.99 30.15 -7.01
C PHE A 266 -8.30 29.66 -7.61
N ALA A 267 -9.32 30.52 -7.70
CA ALA A 267 -10.57 30.16 -8.34
C ALA A 267 -10.35 29.87 -9.84
N GLY A 268 -9.56 30.68 -10.54
CA GLY A 268 -9.23 30.47 -11.95
C GLY A 268 -8.43 29.18 -12.18
N VAL A 269 -7.35 28.96 -11.42
CA VAL A 269 -6.52 27.75 -11.54
C VAL A 269 -7.31 26.50 -11.15
N GLY A 270 -8.12 26.58 -10.09
CA GLY A 270 -9.00 25.48 -9.66
C GLY A 270 -10.05 25.13 -10.73
N ALA A 271 -10.69 26.12 -11.33
CA ALA A 271 -11.65 25.92 -12.42
C ALA A 271 -10.98 25.30 -13.65
N VAL A 272 -9.82 25.82 -14.08
CA VAL A 272 -9.07 25.27 -15.22
C VAL A 272 -8.64 23.83 -14.95
N SER A 273 -8.10 23.52 -13.77
CA SER A 273 -7.70 22.16 -13.39
C SER A 273 -8.89 21.19 -13.41
N THR A 274 -10.04 21.64 -12.92
CA THR A 274 -11.28 20.82 -12.88
C THR A 274 -11.81 20.55 -14.30
N VAL A 275 -11.83 21.59 -15.16
CA VAL A 275 -12.23 21.46 -16.57
C VAL A 275 -11.27 20.56 -17.35
N LEU A 276 -9.96 20.72 -17.15
CA LEU A 276 -8.94 19.89 -17.80
C LEU A 276 -9.06 18.42 -17.37
N SER A 277 -9.39 18.18 -16.10
CA SER A 277 -9.67 16.83 -15.59
C SER A 277 -10.92 16.23 -16.22
N PHE A 278 -11.98 17.03 -16.41
CA PHE A 278 -13.20 16.59 -17.08
C PHE A 278 -12.95 16.24 -18.56
N LEU A 279 -12.13 17.03 -19.26
CA LEU A 279 -11.67 16.72 -20.63
C LEU A 279 -10.78 15.47 -20.67
N GLY A 280 -10.03 15.21 -19.60
CA GLY A 280 -9.26 13.98 -19.43
C GLY A 280 -10.15 12.74 -19.26
N ALA A 281 -11.19 12.86 -18.43
CA ALA A 281 -12.14 11.79 -18.16
C ALA A 281 -13.00 11.42 -19.38
N THR A 282 -13.32 12.39 -20.24
CA THR A 282 -14.06 12.15 -21.49
C THR A 282 -13.19 11.62 -22.64
N GLY A 283 -11.89 11.39 -22.41
CA GLY A 283 -10.96 10.83 -23.39
C GLY A 283 -10.42 11.83 -24.42
N VAL A 284 -10.76 13.13 -24.29
CA VAL A 284 -10.24 14.20 -25.16
C VAL A 284 -8.75 14.46 -24.87
N LEU A 285 -8.33 14.33 -23.61
CA LEU A 285 -6.92 14.39 -23.19
C LEU A 285 -6.50 13.06 -22.53
N ARG A 286 -5.39 12.47 -22.97
CA ARG A 286 -4.83 11.25 -22.37
C ARG A 286 -3.99 11.61 -21.12
N LEU A 287 -4.67 11.89 -20.00
CA LEU A 287 -4.04 12.25 -18.72
C LEU A 287 -3.81 11.04 -17.78
N GLY A 288 -4.32 9.86 -18.14
CA GLY A 288 -4.12 8.61 -17.38
C GLY A 288 -4.60 8.71 -15.92
N GLY A 289 -3.92 8.01 -15.00
CA GLY A 289 -4.27 7.99 -13.57
C GLY A 289 -4.17 9.33 -12.81
N THR A 290 -3.76 10.41 -13.47
CA THR A 290 -3.65 11.75 -12.84
C THR A 290 -4.95 12.55 -12.85
N VAL A 291 -5.98 12.10 -13.58
CA VAL A 291 -7.27 12.81 -13.74
C VAL A 291 -8.00 12.99 -12.41
N ALA A 292 -8.11 11.94 -11.59
CA ALA A 292 -8.85 12.00 -10.33
C ALA A 292 -8.18 12.90 -9.26
N PRO A 293 -6.84 12.85 -9.06
CA PRO A 293 -6.14 13.81 -8.21
C PRO A 293 -6.25 15.26 -8.69
N LEU A 294 -6.17 15.49 -10.00
CA LEU A 294 -6.31 16.84 -10.59
C LEU A 294 -7.72 17.40 -10.43
N PHE A 295 -8.74 16.56 -10.50
CA PHE A 295 -10.14 16.94 -10.26
C PHE A 295 -10.37 17.32 -8.79
N GLY A 296 -9.90 16.50 -7.86
CA GLY A 296 -10.04 16.77 -6.43
C GLY A 296 -9.25 18.01 -5.99
N GLY A 297 -7.99 18.11 -6.39
CA GLY A 297 -7.15 19.29 -6.15
C GLY A 297 -7.76 20.56 -6.76
N GLY A 298 -8.23 20.48 -8.02
CA GLY A 298 -8.89 21.59 -8.72
C GLY A 298 -10.15 22.07 -8.00
N THR A 299 -11.02 21.14 -7.60
CA THR A 299 -12.27 21.43 -6.88
C THR A 299 -11.98 22.12 -5.55
N SER A 300 -11.02 21.60 -4.78
CA SER A 300 -10.68 22.23 -3.51
C SER A 300 -10.03 23.60 -3.70
N LEU A 301 -9.15 23.78 -4.69
CA LEU A 301 -8.56 25.11 -4.98
C LEU A 301 -9.64 26.12 -5.40
N PHE A 302 -10.65 25.67 -6.14
CA PHE A 302 -11.79 26.49 -6.51
C PHE A 302 -12.59 26.96 -5.28
N VAL A 303 -12.95 26.03 -4.39
CA VAL A 303 -13.66 26.34 -3.13
C VAL A 303 -12.83 27.26 -2.23
N CYS A 304 -11.52 26.97 -2.08
CA CYS A 304 -10.60 27.83 -1.34
C CYS A 304 -10.48 29.23 -1.96
N GLY A 305 -10.44 29.34 -3.28
CA GLY A 305 -10.41 30.62 -4.00
C GLY A 305 -11.67 31.45 -3.75
N ILE A 306 -12.85 30.83 -3.77
CA ILE A 306 -14.12 31.49 -3.42
C ILE A 306 -14.07 31.98 -1.97
N ALA A 307 -13.66 31.15 -1.02
CA ALA A 307 -13.58 31.53 0.39
C ALA A 307 -12.59 32.70 0.62
N LEU A 308 -11.42 32.67 -0.04
CA LEU A 308 -10.40 33.72 0.07
C LEU A 308 -10.77 35.02 -0.63
N SER A 309 -11.73 35.00 -1.57
CA SER A 309 -12.27 36.22 -2.19
C SER A 309 -13.18 37.02 -1.24
N GLN A 310 -13.65 36.41 -0.15
CA GLN A 310 -14.48 37.07 0.86
C GLN A 310 -13.64 37.89 1.84
N ARG A 311 -13.78 39.22 1.77
CA ARG A 311 -13.06 40.19 2.62
C ARG A 311 -13.20 39.91 4.12
N ARG A 312 -14.40 39.50 4.57
CA ARG A 312 -14.71 39.16 5.97
C ARG A 312 -13.85 38.01 6.51
N ILE A 313 -13.57 37.01 5.68
CA ILE A 313 -12.75 35.84 6.06
C ILE A 313 -11.28 36.27 6.16
N ARG A 314 -10.81 37.06 5.20
CA ARG A 314 -9.42 37.55 5.12
C ARG A 314 -9.02 38.47 6.28
N GLU A 315 -9.95 39.25 6.82
CA GLU A 315 -9.67 40.20 7.90
C GLU A 315 -9.69 39.56 9.30
N HIS A 316 -10.34 38.40 9.46
CA HIS A 316 -10.48 37.71 10.75
C HIS A 316 -9.73 36.36 10.80
N THR A 317 -8.74 36.15 9.93
CA THR A 317 -7.97 34.90 9.88
C THR A 317 -6.94 34.84 11.00
N SER A 318 -7.12 33.86 11.91
CA SER A 318 -6.10 33.42 12.86
C SER A 318 -5.38 32.17 12.33
N TYR A 319 -4.18 31.90 12.83
CA TYR A 319 -3.41 30.70 12.47
C TYR A 319 -4.24 29.39 12.56
N GLN A 320 -5.02 29.23 13.63
CA GLN A 320 -5.88 28.05 13.82
C GLN A 320 -6.96 27.93 12.74
N ARG A 321 -7.53 29.04 12.27
CA ARG A 321 -8.52 29.04 11.18
C ARG A 321 -7.88 28.69 9.84
N VAL A 322 -6.64 29.11 9.59
CA VAL A 322 -5.89 28.74 8.38
C VAL A 322 -5.56 27.25 8.39
N VAL A 323 -5.12 26.69 9.52
CA VAL A 323 -4.91 25.25 9.68
C VAL A 323 -6.21 24.47 9.47
N GLY A 324 -7.30 24.87 10.12
CA GLY A 324 -8.61 24.23 9.96
C GLY A 324 -9.11 24.29 8.51
N GLY A 325 -8.95 25.43 7.83
CA GLY A 325 -9.29 25.58 6.42
C GLY A 325 -8.44 24.69 5.49
N ALA A 326 -7.15 24.54 5.76
CA ALA A 326 -6.28 23.63 5.01
C ALA A 326 -6.70 22.16 5.18
N VAL A 327 -7.08 21.74 6.38
CA VAL A 327 -7.60 20.39 6.65
C VAL A 327 -8.92 20.15 5.91
N VAL A 328 -9.86 21.11 5.97
CA VAL A 328 -11.13 21.02 5.24
C VAL A 328 -10.90 20.97 3.73
N GLY A 329 -10.01 21.81 3.19
CA GLY A 329 -9.63 21.79 1.77
C GLY A 329 -9.06 20.44 1.34
N ALA A 330 -8.09 19.91 2.10
CA ALA A 330 -7.54 18.57 1.85
C ALA A 330 -8.61 17.47 1.89
N GLY A 331 -9.57 17.56 2.83
CA GLY A 331 -10.71 16.64 2.90
C GLY A 331 -11.65 16.72 1.70
N ILE A 332 -11.97 17.94 1.23
CA ILE A 332 -12.76 18.15 0.00
C ILE A 332 -12.01 17.58 -1.21
N ALA A 333 -10.70 17.85 -1.31
CA ALA A 333 -9.88 17.34 -2.41
C ALA A 333 -9.89 15.81 -2.44
N LEU A 334 -9.68 15.17 -1.29
CA LEU A 334 -9.71 13.72 -1.16
C LEU A 334 -11.10 13.15 -1.52
N GLY A 335 -12.17 13.72 -0.97
CA GLY A 335 -13.55 13.27 -1.24
C GLY A 335 -13.93 13.40 -2.71
N ALA A 336 -13.56 14.51 -3.34
CA ALA A 336 -13.79 14.73 -4.77
C ALA A 336 -12.92 13.80 -5.65
N THR A 337 -11.67 13.53 -5.26
CA THR A 337 -10.84 12.53 -5.95
C THR A 337 -11.46 11.14 -5.87
N ILE A 338 -11.92 10.71 -4.69
CA ILE A 338 -12.59 9.40 -4.51
C ILE A 338 -13.88 9.33 -5.34
N ALA A 339 -14.70 10.38 -5.31
CA ALA A 339 -15.94 10.44 -6.08
C ALA A 339 -15.72 10.43 -7.60
N ALA A 340 -14.56 10.89 -8.07
CA ALA A 340 -14.19 10.88 -9.49
C ALA A 340 -13.62 9.53 -9.97
N VAL A 341 -13.24 8.62 -9.07
CA VAL A 341 -12.66 7.30 -9.43
C VAL A 341 -13.55 6.51 -10.40
N PRO A 342 -14.87 6.35 -10.18
CA PRO A 342 -15.74 5.58 -11.07
C PRO A 342 -15.86 6.15 -12.49
N MET A 343 -15.57 7.44 -12.68
CA MET A 343 -15.64 8.12 -13.98
C MET A 343 -14.35 7.96 -14.80
N VAL A 344 -13.27 7.49 -14.18
CA VAL A 344 -11.92 7.45 -14.78
C VAL A 344 -11.39 6.02 -14.92
N VAL A 345 -11.87 5.07 -14.10
CA VAL A 345 -11.38 3.70 -14.09
C VAL A 345 -12.08 2.85 -15.16
N SER A 346 -11.54 2.87 -16.39
CA SER A 346 -11.71 1.77 -17.35
C SER A 346 -10.50 0.82 -17.37
N ASP A 347 -9.33 1.27 -16.91
CA ASP A 347 -8.13 0.45 -16.77
C ASP A 347 -7.60 0.57 -15.33
N GLY A 348 -7.70 -0.51 -14.56
CA GLY A 348 -7.28 -0.55 -13.17
C GLY A 348 -5.81 -0.19 -12.99
N SER A 349 -5.47 0.50 -11.88
CA SER A 349 -4.17 0.48 -11.17
C SER A 349 -3.68 1.83 -10.60
N THR A 350 -4.53 2.70 -10.03
CA THR A 350 -4.03 3.64 -8.99
C THR A 350 -5.02 3.76 -7.82
N PRO A 351 -4.65 3.33 -6.60
CA PRO A 351 -5.51 3.52 -5.45
C PRO A 351 -5.63 5.02 -5.13
N PRO A 352 -6.82 5.52 -4.71
CA PRO A 352 -7.03 6.92 -4.35
C PRO A 352 -6.08 7.41 -3.24
N VAL A 353 -5.50 6.48 -2.48
CA VAL A 353 -4.47 6.71 -1.46
C VAL A 353 -3.20 7.35 -2.07
N ALA A 354 -2.86 7.09 -3.33
CA ALA A 354 -1.72 7.74 -3.99
C ALA A 354 -1.91 9.25 -4.17
N ALA A 355 -3.15 9.74 -4.25
CA ALA A 355 -3.45 11.16 -4.34
C ALA A 355 -3.05 11.93 -3.06
N LEU A 356 -3.02 11.24 -1.91
CA LEU A 356 -2.57 11.82 -0.63
C LEU A 356 -1.09 12.20 -0.66
N LEU A 357 -0.26 11.56 -1.50
CA LEU A 357 1.16 11.91 -1.66
C LEU A 357 1.36 13.34 -2.15
N VAL A 358 0.37 13.88 -2.89
CA VAL A 358 0.45 15.19 -3.53
C VAL A 358 -0.46 16.17 -2.80
N LEU A 359 -1.73 15.84 -2.61
CA LEU A 359 -2.72 16.76 -2.07
C LEU A 359 -2.41 17.16 -0.62
N GLY A 360 -2.02 16.21 0.23
CA GLY A 360 -1.73 16.49 1.64
C GLY A 360 -0.62 17.53 1.82
N PRO A 361 0.60 17.32 1.29
CA PRO A 361 1.68 18.29 1.40
C PRO A 361 1.38 19.65 0.76
N VAL A 362 0.61 19.69 -0.35
CA VAL A 362 0.20 20.94 -1.01
C VAL A 362 -0.62 21.83 -0.08
N PHE A 363 -1.59 21.29 0.66
CA PHE A 363 -2.43 22.09 1.55
C PHE A 363 -1.69 22.57 2.82
N VAL A 364 -0.63 21.87 3.23
CA VAL A 364 0.23 22.26 4.37
C VAL A 364 1.02 23.55 4.08
N LEU A 365 1.23 23.88 2.80
CA LEU A 365 1.93 25.09 2.38
C LEU A 365 1.19 26.37 2.80
N LEU A 366 -0.13 26.34 2.89
CA LEU A 366 -0.95 27.50 3.27
C LEU A 366 -0.68 27.95 4.73
N PRO A 367 -0.83 27.10 5.77
CA PRO A 367 -0.52 27.49 7.14
C PRO A 367 0.99 27.69 7.36
N ALA A 368 1.86 26.98 6.63
CA ALA A 368 3.31 27.23 6.67
C ALA A 368 3.65 28.64 6.17
N GLY A 369 3.05 29.07 5.05
CA GLY A 369 3.20 30.43 4.52
C GLY A 369 2.70 31.50 5.48
N TYR A 370 1.52 31.28 6.09
CA TYR A 370 0.98 32.21 7.09
C TYR A 370 1.89 32.41 8.30
N ALA A 371 2.54 31.34 8.78
CA ALA A 371 3.53 31.42 9.85
C ALA A 371 4.77 32.22 9.45
N VAL A 372 5.24 32.08 8.20
CA VAL A 372 6.33 32.89 7.65
C VAL A 372 5.96 34.36 7.58
N GLY A 373 4.74 34.69 7.15
CA GLY A 373 4.28 36.08 7.07
C GLY A 373 4.16 36.77 8.44
N HIS A 374 3.97 36.01 9.53
CA HIS A 374 4.07 36.50 10.91
C HIS A 374 5.52 36.58 11.45
N GLY A 375 6.52 36.30 10.61
CA GLY A 375 7.93 36.29 10.99
C GLY A 375 8.39 35.04 11.76
N ASN A 376 7.52 34.05 11.98
CA ASN A 376 7.85 32.86 12.76
C ASN A 376 8.27 31.68 11.86
N ARG A 377 9.51 31.74 11.37
CA ARG A 377 10.09 30.69 10.50
C ARG A 377 10.13 29.31 11.16
N TRP A 378 10.34 29.27 12.48
CA TRP A 378 10.37 28.01 13.22
C TRP A 378 9.01 27.32 13.25
N LEU A 379 7.93 28.10 13.45
CA LEU A 379 6.57 27.59 13.36
C LEU A 379 6.27 27.07 11.94
N ALA A 380 6.68 27.79 10.90
CA ALA A 380 6.50 27.36 9.51
C ALA A 380 7.16 26.00 9.21
N ILE A 381 8.41 25.80 9.66
CA ILE A 381 9.13 24.54 9.48
C ILE A 381 8.45 23.40 10.25
N LYS A 382 8.03 23.65 11.50
CA LYS A 382 7.30 22.65 12.30
C LYS A 382 5.98 22.24 11.64
N THR A 383 5.22 23.20 11.14
CA THR A 383 3.95 22.95 10.44
C THR A 383 4.16 22.18 9.15
N ALA A 384 5.18 22.56 8.37
CA ALA A 384 5.57 21.83 7.17
C ALA A 384 5.97 20.39 7.48
N ALA A 385 6.80 20.17 8.51
CA ALA A 385 7.24 18.85 8.93
C ALA A 385 6.07 17.96 9.38
N ILE A 386 5.27 18.45 10.35
CA ILE A 386 4.14 17.70 10.92
C ILE A 386 3.10 17.42 9.84
N GLY A 387 2.74 18.41 9.03
CA GLY A 387 1.76 18.26 7.97
C GLY A 387 2.20 17.26 6.90
N PHE A 388 3.48 17.29 6.49
CA PHE A 388 4.03 16.32 5.55
C PHE A 388 4.00 14.90 6.14
N VAL A 389 4.48 14.71 7.37
CA VAL A 389 4.48 13.40 8.05
C VAL A 389 3.05 12.83 8.15
N LEU A 390 2.09 13.65 8.57
CA LEU A 390 0.68 13.25 8.67
C LEU A 390 0.08 12.87 7.31
N SER A 391 0.50 13.53 6.23
CA SER A 391 0.03 13.20 4.88
C SER A 391 0.63 11.91 4.31
N MET A 392 1.86 11.55 4.73
CA MET A 392 2.55 10.34 4.27
C MET A 392 2.16 9.07 5.02
N LEU A 393 1.76 9.20 6.29
CA LEU A 393 1.40 8.08 7.16
C LEU A 393 0.38 7.09 6.53
N PRO A 394 -0.74 7.54 5.93
CA PRO A 394 -1.71 6.65 5.31
C PRO A 394 -1.19 5.93 4.05
N VAL A 395 -0.17 6.46 3.40
CA VAL A 395 0.38 5.90 2.15
C VAL A 395 1.46 4.87 2.43
N LEU A 396 2.08 4.91 3.61
CA LEU A 396 3.21 4.07 4.01
C LEU A 396 2.99 2.55 3.79
N PRO A 397 1.80 1.97 4.05
CA PRO A 397 1.57 0.54 3.80
C PRO A 397 1.66 0.15 2.33
N VAL A 398 1.27 1.05 1.42
CA VAL A 398 1.22 0.83 -0.03
C VAL A 398 2.59 1.03 -0.69
N LEU A 399 3.51 1.73 -0.01
CA LEU A 399 4.85 1.97 -0.55
C LEU A 399 5.67 0.67 -0.60
N PRO A 400 6.50 0.47 -1.64
CA PRO A 400 7.35 -0.70 -1.75
C PRO A 400 8.37 -0.75 -0.61
N THR A 401 8.84 -1.94 -0.25
CA THR A 401 9.95 -2.09 0.70
C THR A 401 11.21 -1.41 0.15
N PRO A 402 11.99 -0.66 0.96
CA PRO A 402 13.12 0.15 0.47
C PRO A 402 14.38 -0.69 0.21
N TYR A 403 14.22 -1.90 -0.32
CA TYR A 403 15.27 -2.82 -0.72
C TYR A 403 14.98 -3.32 -2.14
N GLY A 404 15.99 -3.82 -2.84
CA GLY A 404 15.84 -4.24 -4.24
C GLY A 404 15.30 -3.12 -5.13
N LEU A 405 14.22 -3.38 -5.87
CA LEU A 405 13.58 -2.41 -6.75
C LEU A 405 12.97 -1.21 -6.01
N GLY A 406 12.60 -1.33 -4.74
CA GLY A 406 11.99 -0.23 -4.01
C GLY A 406 12.96 0.91 -3.67
N VAL A 407 14.27 0.69 -3.72
CA VAL A 407 15.27 1.77 -3.58
C VAL A 407 15.08 2.83 -4.68
N LEU A 408 14.66 2.42 -5.88
CA LEU A 408 14.39 3.33 -7.01
C LEU A 408 13.17 4.23 -6.76
N PHE A 409 12.30 3.87 -5.81
CA PHE A 409 11.15 4.67 -5.46
C PHE A 409 11.52 5.90 -4.62
N ILE A 410 12.63 5.83 -3.87
CA ILE A 410 13.13 6.95 -3.06
C ILE A 410 13.36 8.21 -3.90
N PRO A 411 14.18 8.21 -4.98
CA PRO A 411 14.39 9.41 -5.79
C PRO A 411 13.10 9.90 -6.46
N VAL A 412 12.17 9.01 -6.84
CA VAL A 412 10.86 9.40 -7.38
C VAL A 412 10.08 10.22 -6.36
N VAL A 413 9.99 9.74 -5.10
CA VAL A 413 9.35 10.48 -4.01
C VAL A 413 10.02 11.83 -3.79
N MET A 414 11.35 11.91 -3.87
CA MET A 414 12.07 13.18 -3.73
C MET A 414 11.74 14.18 -4.84
N VAL A 415 11.68 13.72 -6.09
CA VAL A 415 11.29 14.55 -7.23
C VAL A 415 9.84 15.01 -7.07
N SER A 416 8.95 14.13 -6.63
CA SER A 416 7.55 14.48 -6.34
C SER A 416 7.44 15.55 -5.24
N VAL A 417 8.22 15.44 -4.17
CA VAL A 417 8.27 16.44 -3.09
C VAL A 417 8.70 17.80 -3.64
N ALA A 418 9.76 17.85 -4.45
CA ALA A 418 10.23 19.08 -5.06
C ALA A 418 9.16 19.68 -5.99
N ALA A 419 8.53 18.86 -6.83
CA ALA A 419 7.45 19.28 -7.71
C ALA A 419 6.25 19.84 -6.94
N VAL A 420 5.89 19.23 -5.81
CA VAL A 420 4.82 19.71 -4.92
C VAL A 420 5.15 21.10 -4.35
N VAL A 421 6.38 21.32 -3.87
CA VAL A 421 6.76 22.64 -3.35
C VAL A 421 6.76 23.70 -4.45
N ILE A 422 7.26 23.37 -5.64
CA ILE A 422 7.29 24.29 -6.79
C ILE A 422 5.86 24.64 -7.23
N ALA A 423 5.01 23.63 -7.44
CA ALA A 423 3.63 23.81 -7.88
C ALA A 423 2.75 24.47 -6.80
N GLY A 424 3.05 24.22 -5.52
CA GLY A 424 2.34 24.76 -4.37
C GLY A 424 2.87 26.10 -3.87
N LEU A 425 3.93 26.65 -4.48
CA LEU A 425 4.47 27.97 -4.14
C LEU A 425 3.42 29.10 -4.16
N PRO A 426 2.44 29.14 -5.09
CA PRO A 426 1.38 30.12 -5.05
C PRO A 426 0.52 30.03 -3.77
N ILE A 427 0.22 28.81 -3.30
CA ILE A 427 -0.52 28.56 -2.05
C ILE A 427 0.29 29.03 -0.84
N PHE A 428 1.60 28.74 -0.84
CA PHE A 428 2.52 29.24 0.18
C PHE A 428 2.52 30.78 0.23
N LEU A 429 2.71 31.45 -0.91
CA LEU A 429 2.73 32.91 -1.00
C LEU A 429 1.38 33.54 -0.62
N ALA A 430 0.27 32.89 -0.95
CA ALA A 430 -1.03 33.34 -0.48
C ALA A 430 -1.14 33.27 1.04
N GLY A 431 -0.65 32.18 1.66
CA GLY A 431 -0.54 32.07 3.10
C GLY A 431 0.27 33.21 3.71
N VAL A 432 1.44 33.52 3.16
CA VAL A 432 2.28 34.66 3.57
C VAL A 432 1.50 35.98 3.49
N SER A 433 0.75 36.19 2.40
CA SER A 433 0.01 37.43 2.19
C SER A 433 -1.13 37.66 3.19
N LEU A 434 -1.74 36.58 3.71
CA LEU A 434 -2.82 36.63 4.70
C LEU A 434 -2.36 37.08 6.09
N ALA A 435 -1.05 37.04 6.35
CA ALA A 435 -0.46 37.51 7.60
C ALA A 435 -0.17 39.02 7.63
N VAL A 436 -0.15 39.68 6.47
CA VAL A 436 0.17 41.11 6.38
C VAL A 436 -1.04 41.90 6.88
N PRO A 437 -0.92 42.80 7.88
CA PRO A 437 -2.03 43.60 8.37
C PRO A 437 -2.64 44.46 7.24
N SER A 438 -3.95 44.66 7.27
CA SER A 438 -4.62 45.65 6.42
C SER A 438 -4.23 47.03 6.93
N SER A 439 -3.41 47.76 6.17
CA SER A 439 -3.14 49.18 6.43
C SER A 439 -4.36 50.01 5.98
N ASP A 440 -5.45 49.91 6.73
CA ASP A 440 -6.55 50.87 6.75
C ASP A 440 -6.85 51.15 8.23
N CYS A 441 -6.09 52.10 8.79
CA CYS A 441 -6.43 52.92 9.95
C CYS A 441 -5.94 54.34 9.65
#